data_AF-A0A834XH13-F1
#
_entry.id   AF-A0A834XH13-F1
#
_cell.length_a   1.000
_cell.length_b   1.000
_cell.length_c   1.000
_cell.angle_alpha   90.00
_cell.angle_beta   90.00
_cell.angle_gamma   90.00
#
_symmetry.space_group_name_H-M   'P 1'
#
loop_
_entity.id
_entity.type
_entity.pdbx_description
1 polymer ?
#
loop_
_entity_poly.entity_id
_entity_poly.type
_entity_poly.pdbx_seq_one_letter_code
_entity_poly.pdbx_strand_id
1 'polypeptide(L)'
;MISLDQKSLKQAHRYILFNCDDVQQYIREHEDIVNRHTGKKKWSKAKSHSNDFIQWFETRAMNDDISDFVKGLSRGPNTIAKKFSGYVINGYRTDVSATIIDQPLPTLDDQPHEKDYEEDSDFDDSDWDYME
;
A
#
# COMPACT_ATOMS: atom_id res chain seq x y z
N MET A 1 18.74 -13.55 9.66
CA MET A 1 18.21 -12.18 9.68
C MET A 1 18.36 -11.66 8.26
N ILE A 2 17.29 -11.17 7.64
CA ILE A 2 17.36 -10.59 6.29
C ILE A 2 17.30 -9.08 6.47
N SER A 3 18.24 -8.38 5.85
CA SER A 3 18.15 -6.93 5.67
C SER A 3 17.41 -6.69 4.35
N LEU A 4 16.29 -5.99 4.40
CA LEU A 4 15.61 -5.53 3.19
C LEU A 4 16.38 -4.33 2.61
N ASP A 5 16.40 -4.20 1.29
CA ASP A 5 16.95 -3.01 0.64
C ASP A 5 16.00 -1.81 0.86
N GLN A 6 16.54 -0.60 0.68
CA GLN A 6 15.80 0.64 0.92
C GLN A 6 14.61 0.83 -0.03
N LYS A 7 14.68 0.34 -1.26
CA LYS A 7 13.56 0.40 -2.22
C LYS A 7 12.42 -0.51 -1.73
N SER A 8 12.74 -1.74 -1.35
CA SER A 8 11.76 -2.68 -0.81
C SER A 8 11.10 -2.18 0.48
N LEU A 9 11.87 -1.55 1.37
CA LEU A 9 11.31 -0.95 2.60
C LEU A 9 10.34 0.20 2.29
N LYS A 10 10.69 1.08 1.34
CA LYS A 10 9.81 2.15 0.89
C LYS A 10 8.53 1.61 0.24
N GLN A 11 8.65 0.57 -0.60
CA GLN A 11 7.50 -0.06 -1.23
C GLN A 11 6.56 -0.69 -0.18
N ALA A 12 7.13 -1.43 0.77
CA ALA A 12 6.35 -2.03 1.85
C ALA A 12 5.68 -0.96 2.73
N HIS A 13 6.38 0.13 3.04
CA HIS A 13 5.81 1.25 3.79
C HIS A 13 4.64 1.88 3.05
N ARG A 14 4.82 2.17 1.76
CA ARG A 14 3.76 2.71 0.89
C ARG A 14 2.55 1.77 0.89
N TYR A 15 2.77 0.48 0.62
CA TYR A 15 1.70 -0.50 0.57
C TYR A 15 0.88 -0.54 1.87
N ILE A 16 1.55 -0.59 3.03
CA ILE A 16 0.88 -0.61 4.34
C ILE A 16 0.04 0.66 4.55
N LEU A 17 0.57 1.84 4.21
CA LEU A 17 -0.14 3.10 4.39
C LEU A 17 -1.39 3.20 3.50
N PHE A 18 -1.28 2.83 2.22
CA PHE A 18 -2.40 2.93 1.27
C PHE A 18 -3.49 1.87 1.51
N ASN A 19 -3.16 0.75 2.17
CA ASN A 19 -4.10 -0.33 2.49
C ASN A 19 -4.61 -0.29 3.94
N CYS A 20 -4.33 0.77 4.71
CA CYS A 20 -4.76 0.88 6.10
C CYS A 20 -5.92 1.87 6.25
N ASP A 21 -7.04 1.41 6.79
CA ASP A 21 -8.26 2.21 6.98
C ASP A 21 -8.03 3.43 7.88
N ASP A 22 -7.22 3.29 8.95
CA ASP A 22 -6.87 4.38 9.86
C ASP A 22 -6.08 5.52 9.17
N VAL A 23 -5.44 5.22 8.02
CA VAL A 23 -4.63 6.16 7.25
C VAL A 23 -5.46 6.90 6.18
N GLN A 24 -6.62 6.36 5.78
CA GLN A 24 -7.44 6.88 4.67
C GLN A 24 -7.84 8.35 4.83
N GLN A 25 -8.09 8.80 6.06
CA GLN A 25 -8.41 10.21 6.32
C GLN A 25 -7.25 11.15 5.95
N TYR A 26 -6.01 10.73 6.17
CA TYR A 26 -4.81 11.52 5.89
C TYR A 26 -4.45 11.50 4.41
N ILE A 27 -4.75 10.38 3.72
CA ILE A 27 -4.65 10.30 2.25
C ILE A 27 -5.51 11.40 1.63
N ARG A 28 -6.79 11.45 1.99
CA ARG A 28 -7.72 12.49 1.51
C ARG A 28 -7.27 13.91 1.88
N GLU A 29 -6.80 14.11 3.11
CA GLU A 29 -6.27 15.42 3.56
C GLU A 29 -5.11 15.88 2.65
N HIS A 30 -4.19 14.99 2.32
CA HIS A 30 -3.06 15.32 1.45
C HIS A 30 -3.47 15.52 -0.02
N GLU A 31 -4.38 14.71 -0.55
CA GLU A 31 -4.94 14.91 -1.90
C GLU A 31 -5.56 16.30 -2.04
N ASP A 32 -6.33 16.72 -1.04
CA ASP A 32 -6.93 18.05 -0.98
C ASP A 32 -5.87 19.16 -1.03
N ILE A 33 -4.77 19.01 -0.29
CA ILE A 33 -3.64 19.92 -0.32
C ILE A 33 -3.03 19.96 -1.73
N VAL A 34 -2.69 18.81 -2.32
CA VAL A 34 -2.08 18.74 -3.65
C VAL A 34 -3.00 19.34 -4.73
N ASN A 35 -4.32 19.13 -4.60
CA ASN A 35 -5.30 19.60 -5.55
C ASN A 35 -5.52 21.13 -5.48
N ARG A 36 -5.48 21.71 -4.28
CA ARG A 36 -5.67 23.16 -4.05
C ARG A 36 -4.52 24.02 -4.58
N HIS A 37 -3.30 23.49 -4.63
CA HIS A 37 -2.11 24.29 -4.93
C HIS A 37 -1.71 24.31 -6.41
N THR A 38 -2.40 23.57 -7.30
CA THR A 38 -1.94 23.41 -8.68
C THR A 38 -3.06 23.30 -9.73
N GLY A 39 -2.98 24.10 -10.80
CA GLY A 39 -3.77 23.93 -12.04
C GLY A 39 -3.28 22.76 -12.92
N LYS A 40 -2.57 21.79 -12.33
CA LYS A 40 -1.95 20.66 -13.05
C LYS A 40 -3.00 19.61 -13.44
N LYS A 41 -2.66 18.81 -14.46
CA LYS A 41 -3.45 17.64 -14.89
C LYS A 41 -3.57 16.62 -13.74
N LYS A 42 -4.68 15.87 -13.69
CA LYS A 42 -4.98 14.85 -12.66
C LYS A 42 -3.81 13.88 -12.42
N TRP A 43 -3.23 13.30 -13.47
CA TRP A 43 -2.09 12.37 -13.36
C TRP A 43 -0.87 12.97 -12.65
N SER A 44 -0.59 14.27 -12.89
CA SER A 44 0.55 14.93 -12.26
C SER A 44 0.30 15.18 -10.78
N LYS A 45 -0.97 15.28 -10.37
CA LYS A 45 -1.39 15.41 -8.97
C LYS A 45 -1.27 14.06 -8.27
N ALA A 46 -1.76 12.98 -8.86
CA ALA A 46 -1.62 11.62 -8.33
C ALA A 46 -0.14 11.24 -8.12
N LYS A 47 0.72 11.55 -9.10
CA LYS A 47 2.16 11.32 -8.99
C LYS A 47 2.82 12.14 -7.89
N SER A 48 2.48 13.42 -7.75
CA SER A 48 2.98 14.25 -6.65
C SER A 48 2.48 13.74 -5.30
N HIS A 49 1.19 13.41 -5.19
CA HIS A 49 0.61 12.84 -3.98
C HIS A 49 1.35 11.57 -3.56
N SER A 50 1.47 10.57 -4.44
CA SER A 50 2.13 9.30 -4.13
C SER A 50 3.59 9.48 -3.68
N ASN A 51 4.33 10.40 -4.31
CA ASN A 51 5.74 10.64 -3.97
C ASN A 51 5.92 11.40 -2.65
N ASP A 52 5.09 12.41 -2.40
CA ASP A 52 5.28 13.32 -1.28
C ASP A 52 4.50 12.89 -0.02
N PHE A 53 3.52 11.98 -0.18
CA PHE A 53 2.62 11.57 0.90
C PHE A 53 3.36 11.03 2.12
N ILE A 54 4.35 10.15 1.94
CA ILE A 54 5.05 9.53 3.07
C ILE A 54 5.74 10.59 3.94
N GLN A 55 6.46 11.51 3.30
CA GLN A 55 7.17 12.59 4.00
C GLN A 55 6.20 13.59 4.66
N TRP A 56 5.10 13.92 3.97
CA TRP A 56 4.04 14.75 4.53
C TRP A 56 3.39 14.08 5.73
N PHE A 57 3.11 12.78 5.63
CA PHE A 57 2.44 11.98 6.66
C PHE A 57 3.30 11.82 7.91
N GLU A 58 4.62 11.62 7.76
CA GLU A 58 5.59 11.65 8.86
C GLU A 58 5.49 12.96 9.66
N THR A 59 5.40 14.09 8.97
CA THR A 59 5.27 15.41 9.60
C THR A 59 3.89 15.57 10.24
N ARG A 60 2.82 15.21 9.53
CA ARG A 60 1.43 15.31 10.03
C ARG A 60 1.24 14.48 11.29
N ALA A 61 1.83 13.28 11.34
CA ALA A 61 1.79 12.34 12.45
C ALA A 61 2.46 12.86 13.75
N MET A 62 3.30 13.90 13.69
CA MET A 62 3.92 14.47 14.90
C MET A 62 2.94 15.25 15.78
N ASN A 63 1.76 15.58 15.27
CA ASN A 63 0.79 16.35 16.02
C ASN A 63 0.17 15.53 17.16
N ASP A 64 -0.21 16.23 18.24
CA ASP A 64 -0.76 15.60 19.45
C ASP A 64 -2.20 15.10 19.27
N ASP A 65 -2.89 15.50 18.20
CA ASP A 65 -4.25 15.06 17.86
C ASP A 65 -4.32 13.65 17.26
N ILE A 66 -3.17 12.99 17.05
CA ILE A 66 -3.07 11.71 16.34
C ILE A 66 -2.78 10.56 17.30
N SER A 67 -3.44 9.43 17.06
CA SER A 67 -3.27 8.20 17.84
C SER A 67 -1.86 7.63 17.74
N ASP A 68 -1.40 6.96 18.79
CA ASP A 68 -0.09 6.32 18.82
C ASP A 68 0.07 5.23 17.75
N PHE A 69 -1.05 4.61 17.34
CA PHE A 69 -1.06 3.63 16.25
C PHE A 69 -0.66 4.27 14.92
N VAL A 70 -1.31 5.38 14.54
CA VAL A 70 -1.03 6.13 13.30
C VAL A 70 0.39 6.72 13.35
N LYS A 71 0.85 7.17 14.52
CA LYS A 71 2.26 7.58 14.76
C LYS A 71 3.24 6.44 14.54
N GLY A 72 2.85 5.21 14.84
CA GLY A 72 3.64 4.01 14.54
C GLY A 72 3.75 3.77 13.04
N LEU A 73 2.65 3.89 12.31
CA LEU A 73 2.61 3.69 10.86
C LEU A 73 3.45 4.71 10.10
N SER A 74 3.51 5.97 10.57
CA SER A 74 4.29 7.00 9.90
C SER A 74 5.80 6.74 9.92
N ARG A 75 6.32 6.06 10.96
CA ARG A 75 7.75 5.75 11.10
C ARG A 75 8.27 4.68 10.13
N GLY A 76 7.36 3.91 9.55
CA GLY A 76 7.69 2.87 8.58
C GLY A 76 8.17 1.54 9.19
N PRO A 77 8.40 0.54 8.31
CA PRO A 77 8.73 -0.81 8.71
C PRO A 77 10.15 -0.92 9.27
N ASN A 78 10.35 -1.84 10.22
CA ASN A 78 11.66 -2.12 10.78
C ASN A 78 12.61 -2.70 9.71
N THR A 79 13.84 -2.18 9.65
CA THR A 79 14.89 -2.65 8.73
C THR A 79 15.31 -4.09 8.98
N ILE A 80 15.02 -4.61 10.17
CA ILE A 80 15.31 -5.97 10.59
C ILE A 80 14.03 -6.81 10.55
N ALA A 81 13.92 -7.68 9.55
CA ALA A 81 12.81 -8.62 9.42
C ALA A 81 13.19 -10.03 9.93
N LYS A 82 12.30 -10.64 10.70
CA LYS A 82 12.43 -12.05 11.11
C LYS A 82 12.00 -12.94 9.95
N LYS A 83 12.94 -13.71 9.40
CA LYS A 83 12.63 -14.74 8.41
C LYS A 83 12.12 -15.98 9.13
N PHE A 84 10.97 -16.50 8.72
CA PHE A 84 10.51 -17.84 9.08
C PHE A 84 10.97 -18.82 8.00
N SER A 85 11.48 -19.99 8.38
CA SER A 85 11.97 -21.00 7.43
C SER A 85 10.85 -21.86 6.83
N GLY A 86 9.65 -21.78 7.38
CA GLY A 86 8.48 -22.48 6.90
C GLY A 86 7.21 -21.97 7.57
N TYR A 87 6.07 -22.23 6.94
CA TYR A 87 4.76 -21.98 7.54
C TYR A 87 3.95 -23.29 7.53
N VAL A 88 2.96 -23.40 8.42
CA VAL A 88 2.08 -24.57 8.50
C VAL A 88 0.68 -24.14 8.08
N ILE A 89 0.19 -24.68 6.97
CA ILE A 89 -1.22 -24.52 6.55
C ILE A 89 -1.89 -25.87 6.67
N ASN A 90 -2.99 -25.94 7.43
CA ASN A 90 -3.79 -27.15 7.61
C ASN A 90 -2.99 -28.39 8.05
N GLY A 91 -1.95 -28.20 8.88
CA GLY A 91 -1.09 -29.28 9.38
C GLY A 91 0.06 -29.68 8.46
N TYR A 92 0.17 -29.09 7.27
CA TYR A 92 1.28 -29.32 6.35
C TYR A 92 2.34 -28.23 6.47
N ARG A 93 3.57 -28.64 6.75
CA ARG A 93 4.73 -27.73 6.83
C ARG A 93 5.32 -27.54 5.44
N THR A 94 5.32 -26.31 4.96
CA THR A 94 6.03 -25.91 3.74
C THR A 94 7.30 -25.17 4.13
N ASP A 95 8.44 -25.56 3.57
CA ASP A 95 9.69 -24.82 3.73
C ASP A 95 9.76 -23.68 2.72
N VAL A 96 9.91 -22.45 3.20
CA VAL A 96 10.12 -21.25 2.35
C VAL A 96 11.60 -21.12 2.00
N SER A 97 12.10 -22.08 1.24
CA SER A 97 13.38 -21.99 0.53
C SER A 97 13.10 -21.55 -0.90
N ALA A 98 13.03 -20.24 -1.14
CA ALA A 98 13.17 -19.54 -2.44
C ALA A 98 12.45 -20.07 -3.70
N THR A 99 11.48 -20.99 -3.60
CA THR A 99 10.82 -21.60 -4.78
C THR A 99 9.40 -21.07 -5.03
N ILE A 100 8.77 -20.36 -4.09
CA ILE A 100 7.36 -19.94 -4.22
C ILE A 100 7.17 -18.60 -4.95
N ILE A 101 8.25 -17.92 -5.38
CA ILE A 101 8.12 -16.63 -6.07
C ILE A 101 7.73 -16.78 -7.56
N ASP A 102 7.67 -18.01 -8.10
CA ASP A 102 7.58 -18.26 -9.56
C ASP A 102 6.43 -19.21 -9.99
N GLN A 103 5.42 -19.44 -9.15
CA GLN A 103 4.29 -20.33 -9.51
C GLN A 103 2.97 -19.52 -9.56
N PRO A 104 2.26 -19.48 -10.71
CA PRO A 104 0.99 -18.76 -10.83
C PRO A 104 -0.15 -19.49 -10.11
N LEU A 105 -1.08 -18.72 -9.52
CA LEU A 105 -2.27 -19.22 -8.80
C LEU A 105 -3.22 -20.00 -9.73
N PRO A 106 -3.95 -21.01 -9.21
CA PRO A 106 -4.91 -21.79 -10.00
C PRO A 106 -6.19 -20.99 -10.32
N THR A 107 -6.67 -21.11 -11.56
CA THR A 107 -7.88 -20.45 -12.08
C THR A 107 -9.15 -21.19 -11.67
N LEU A 108 -10.11 -20.46 -11.11
CA LEU A 108 -11.47 -20.92 -10.79
C LEU A 108 -12.42 -20.49 -11.91
N ASP A 109 -12.59 -21.35 -12.91
CA ASP A 109 -13.75 -21.31 -13.81
C ASP A 109 -14.95 -21.95 -13.08
N ASP A 110 -15.93 -21.14 -12.67
CA ASP A 110 -17.39 -21.41 -12.82
C ASP A 110 -18.22 -20.30 -12.12
N GLN A 111 -18.88 -19.45 -12.93
CA GLN A 111 -19.72 -18.29 -12.55
C GLN A 111 -21.18 -18.65 -12.14
N PRO A 112 -21.96 -17.66 -11.66
CA PRO A 112 -23.09 -17.24 -12.51
C PRO A 112 -23.38 -15.71 -12.57
N HIS A 113 -23.64 -15.28 -13.81
CA HIS A 113 -24.60 -14.29 -14.33
C HIS A 113 -24.88 -12.94 -13.62
N GLU A 114 -24.44 -11.88 -14.30
CA GLU A 114 -25.02 -10.53 -14.51
C GLU A 114 -25.97 -9.92 -13.45
N LYS A 115 -25.51 -8.81 -12.86
CA LYS A 115 -26.36 -7.66 -12.51
C LYS A 115 -25.65 -6.38 -12.95
N ASP A 116 -26.34 -5.64 -13.80
CA ASP A 116 -25.94 -4.30 -14.23
C ASP A 116 -25.93 -3.36 -13.02
N TYR A 117 -24.75 -2.86 -12.68
CA TYR A 117 -24.57 -1.68 -11.84
C TYR A 117 -23.71 -0.70 -12.65
N GLU A 118 -24.37 0.20 -13.37
CA GLU A 118 -23.73 1.43 -13.82
C GLU A 118 -23.42 2.25 -12.57
N GLU A 119 -22.14 2.40 -12.22
CA GLU A 119 -21.68 3.49 -11.37
C GLU A 119 -20.35 3.97 -11.94
N ASP A 120 -20.41 5.16 -12.55
CA ASP A 120 -19.29 5.88 -13.16
C ASP A 120 -18.15 6.08 -12.14
N SER A 121 -17.16 5.19 -12.11
CA SER A 121 -15.89 5.43 -11.43
C SER A 121 -14.74 5.34 -12.43
N ASP A 122 -14.29 6.51 -12.91
CA ASP A 122 -13.03 6.73 -13.64
C ASP A 122 -11.78 6.48 -12.75
N PHE A 123 -11.81 5.48 -11.88
CA PHE A 123 -10.67 5.05 -11.08
C PHE A 123 -10.17 3.73 -11.69
N ASP A 124 -9.30 3.88 -12.69
CA ASP A 124 -8.70 2.79 -13.46
C ASP A 124 -7.54 2.15 -12.67
N ASP A 125 -7.49 0.82 -12.66
CA ASP A 125 -6.44 0.02 -12.02
C ASP A 125 -5.02 0.38 -12.49
N SER A 126 -4.89 1.09 -13.62
CA SER A 126 -3.65 1.71 -14.11
C SER A 126 -3.01 2.73 -13.16
N ASP A 127 -3.74 3.30 -12.18
CA ASP A 127 -3.16 4.21 -11.19
C ASP A 127 -2.25 3.49 -10.17
N TRP A 128 -2.37 2.15 -10.03
CA TRP A 128 -1.49 1.34 -9.18
C TRP A 128 -0.10 1.11 -9.79
N ASP A 129 -0.01 1.04 -11.13
CA ASP A 129 1.25 0.83 -11.86
C ASP A 129 2.22 2.02 -11.73
N TYR A 130 1.73 3.18 -11.28
CA TYR A 130 2.54 4.38 -11.07
C TYR A 130 3.03 4.57 -9.62
N MET A 131 2.71 3.62 -8.73
CA MET A 131 3.22 3.56 -7.36
C MET A 131 4.57 2.84 -7.23
N GLU A 132 5.25 2.53 -8.34
CA GLU A 132 6.56 1.86 -8.41
C GLU A 132 7.77 2.78 -8.70
#